data_AF-A0A2K3PPQ4-F1
#
_entry.id   AF-A0A2K3PPQ4-F1
#
_cell.length_a   1.000
_cell.length_b   1.000
_cell.length_c   1.000
_cell.angle_alpha   90.00
_cell.angle_beta   90.00
_cell.angle_gamma   90.00
#
_symmetry.space_group_name_H-M   'P 1'
#
loop_
_entity.id
_entity.type
_entity.pdbx_description
1 polymer ?
#
loop_
_entity_poly.entity_id
_entity_poly.type
_entity_poly.pdbx_seq_one_letter_code
_entity_poly.pdbx_strand_id
1 'polypeptide(L)' 'VVNATLVSEALSIIGEKKNEINLVRVEAELPYMEIYELVEKMKSSNITSFVMTAYHDDIPSISQALRTGAK' A
#
# COMPACT_ATOMS: atom_id res chain seq x y z
N VAL A 1 10.77 9.72 7.82
CA VAL A 1 9.63 9.47 6.91
C VAL A 1 10.19 9.44 5.51
N VAL A 2 9.92 8.38 4.75
CA VAL A 2 10.31 8.26 3.34
C VAL A 2 9.02 8.28 2.54
N ASN A 3 8.97 9.11 1.50
CA ASN A 3 7.80 9.25 0.65
C ASN A 3 8.10 8.63 -0.71
N ALA A 4 7.08 8.05 -1.34
CA ALA A 4 7.12 7.60 -2.71
C ALA A 4 5.89 8.14 -3.43
N THR A 5 6.08 8.62 -4.66
CA THR A 5 4.97 9.12 -5.49
C THR A 5 4.54 8.08 -6.53
N LEU A 6 5.40 7.10 -6.78
CA LEU A 6 5.15 5.99 -7.70
C LEU A 6 5.15 4.66 -6.95
N VAL A 7 4.33 3.72 -7.43
CA VAL A 7 4.26 2.35 -6.90
C VAL A 7 5.61 1.64 -7.02
N SER A 8 6.31 1.81 -8.15
CA SER A 8 7.63 1.21 -8.38
C SER A 8 8.67 1.70 -7.39
N GLU A 9 8.66 3.00 -7.08
CA GLU A 9 9.52 3.63 -6.07
C GLU A 9 9.22 3.06 -4.68
N ALA A 10 7.93 2.97 -4.31
CA ALA A 10 7.51 2.40 -3.04
C ALA A 10 7.98 0.93 -2.88
N LEU A 11 7.83 0.12 -3.93
CA LEU A 11 8.28 -1.28 -3.91
C LEU A 11 9.81 -1.39 -3.81
N SER A 12 10.55 -0.52 -4.48
CA SER A 12 12.03 -0.49 -4.37
C SER A 12 12.46 -0.16 -2.94
N ILE A 13 11.88 0.87 -2.33
CA ILE A 13 12.16 1.28 -0.95
C ILE A 13 11.81 0.16 0.03
N ILE A 14 10.66 -0.49 -0.15
CA ILE A 14 10.25 -1.63 0.69
C ILE A 14 11.20 -2.80 0.55
N GLY A 15 11.70 -3.08 -0.66
CA GLY A 15 12.68 -4.13 -0.90
C GLY A 15 14.02 -3.84 -0.19
N GLU A 16 14.54 -2.63 -0.34
CA GLU A 16 15.83 -2.21 0.24
C GLU A 16 15.78 -2.11 1.77
N LYS A 17 14.65 -1.64 2.31
CA LYS A 17 14.51 -1.28 3.73
C LYS A 17 13.49 -2.13 4.47
N LYS A 18 13.23 -3.36 3.99
CA LYS A 18 12.20 -4.27 4.53
C LYS A 18 12.24 -4.43 6.05
N ASN A 19 13.43 -4.45 6.64
CA ASN A 19 13.61 -4.66 8.09
C ASN A 19 13.58 -3.36 8.91
N GLU A 20 13.55 -2.19 8.25
CA GLU A 20 13.53 -0.87 8.89
C GLU A 20 12.13 -0.23 8.82
N ILE A 21 11.27 -0.73 7.93
CA ILE A 21 9.93 -0.20 7.72
C ILE A 21 8.93 -0.94 8.60
N ASN A 22 8.46 -0.25 9.63
CA ASN A 22 7.43 -0.78 10.53
C ASN A 22 6.00 -0.52 10.00
N LEU A 23 5.84 0.48 9.12
CA LEU A 23 4.54 1.00 8.71
C LEU A 23 4.59 1.57 7.29
N VAL A 24 3.58 1.25 6.48
CA VAL A 24 3.35 1.88 5.17
C VAL A 24 1.96 2.51 5.16
N ARG A 25 1.90 3.78 4.74
CA ARG A 25 0.65 4.51 4.49
C ARG A 25 0.48 4.66 2.98
N VAL A 26 -0.65 4.23 2.45
CA VAL A 26 -0.94 4.24 1.02
C VAL A 26 -2.22 5.02 0.76
N GLU A 27 -2.19 5.90 -0.24
CA GLU A 27 -3.40 6.55 -0.77
C GLU A 27 -4.13 5.60 -1.72
N ALA A 28 -5.45 5.49 -1.61
CA ALA A 28 -6.25 4.54 -2.36
C ALA A 28 -6.26 4.77 -3.87
N GLU A 29 -6.13 6.03 -4.29
CA GLU A 29 -6.07 6.41 -5.69
C GLU A 29 -4.61 6.44 -6.14
N LEU A 30 -4.12 5.32 -6.66
CA LEU A 30 -2.80 5.25 -7.25
C LEU A 30 -2.91 5.44 -8.77
N PRO A 31 -2.07 6.30 -9.37
CA PRO A 31 -2.01 6.36 -10.82
C PRO A 31 -1.44 5.02 -11.29
N TYR A 32 -2.22 4.30 -12.10
CA TYR A 32 -1.82 3.06 -12.82
C TYR A 32 -1.82 1.74 -12.05
N MET A 33 -2.29 1.66 -10.80
CA MET A 33 -2.40 0.38 -10.08
C MET A 33 -3.55 0.40 -9.09
N GLU A 34 -4.24 -0.73 -8.93
CA GLU A 34 -5.23 -0.87 -7.86
C GLU A 34 -4.53 -1.11 -6.52
N ILE A 35 -5.00 -0.49 -5.46
CA ILE A 35 -4.34 -0.55 -4.14
C ILE A 35 -4.22 -1.99 -3.59
N TYR A 36 -5.16 -2.88 -3.89
CA TYR A 36 -5.07 -4.27 -3.45
C TYR A 36 -3.87 -5.01 -4.07
N GLU A 37 -3.45 -4.66 -5.29
CA GLU A 37 -2.31 -5.27 -5.99
C GLU A 37 -1.00 -4.88 -5.33
N LEU A 38 -0.90 -3.61 -4.88
CA LEU A 38 0.24 -3.15 -4.10
C LEU A 38 0.29 -3.84 -2.72
N VAL A 39 -0.85 -3.94 -2.02
CA VAL A 39 -0.95 -4.66 -0.74
C VAL A 39 -0.53 -6.12 -0.88
N GLU A 40 -0.94 -6.79 -1.95
CA GLU A 40 -0.54 -8.18 -2.23
C GLU A 40 0.97 -8.33 -2.43
N LYS A 41 1.59 -7.42 -3.21
CA LYS A 41 3.05 -7.42 -3.42
C LYS A 41 3.83 -7.18 -2.11
N MET A 42 3.29 -6.32 -1.24
CA MET A 42 3.88 -6.04 0.08
C MET A 42 3.68 -7.16 1.11
N LYS A 43 2.74 -8.08 0.88
CA LYS A 43 2.42 -9.17 1.83
C LYS A 43 3.62 -10.05 2.15
N SER A 44 4.51 -10.26 1.17
CA SER A 44 5.77 -10.99 1.33
C SER A 44 6.80 -10.29 2.25
N SER A 45 6.61 -9.00 2.51
CA SER A 45 7.49 -8.20 3.37
C SER A 45 7.12 -8.25 4.85
N ASN A 46 5.96 -8.81 5.20
CA ASN A 46 5.43 -8.87 6.58
C ASN A 46 5.29 -7.49 7.26
N ILE A 47 5.12 -6.45 6.46
CA ILE A 47 4.99 -5.06 6.90
C ILE A 47 3.50 -4.74 7.10
N THR A 48 3.18 -4.03 8.19
CA THR A 48 1.80 -3.54 8.40
C THR A 48 1.53 -2.37 7.46
N SER A 49 0.45 -2.47 6.68
CA SER A 49 0.02 -1.42 5.76
C SER A 49 -1.35 -0.85 6.17
N PHE A 50 -1.49 0.46 6.04
CA PHE A 50 -2.75 1.18 6.23
C PHE A 50 -3.15 1.89 4.94
N VAL A 51 -4.41 1.69 4.57
CA VAL A 51 -5.01 2.31 3.39
C VAL A 51 -5.74 3.58 3.81
N MET A 52 -5.43 4.70 3.15
CA MET A 52 -6.11 5.98 3.37
C MET A 52 -6.84 6.41 2.11
N THR A 53 -8.10 6.80 2.28
CA THR A 53 -9.00 7.16 1.18
C THR A 53 -9.53 8.57 1.42
N ALA A 54 -9.90 9.28 0.35
CA ALA A 54 -10.76 10.43 0.50
C ALA A 54 -12.16 9.95 0.94
N TYR A 55 -12.82 10.74 1.79
CA TYR A 55 -14.00 10.35 2.58
C TYR A 55 -15.27 9.98 1.78
N HIS A 56 -15.24 10.01 0.45
CA HIS A 56 -16.45 9.99 -0.38
C HIS A 56 -16.50 8.92 -1.44
N ASP A 57 -15.48 8.08 -1.55
CA ASP A 57 -15.48 7.01 -2.54
C ASP A 57 -15.66 5.65 -1.83
N ASP A 58 -16.85 5.05 -2.00
CA ASP A 58 -17.05 3.61 -1.84
C ASP A 58 -16.25 2.91 -2.95
N ILE A 59 -14.92 2.92 -2.85
CA ILE A 59 -14.06 2.29 -3.84
C ILE A 59 -14.07 0.78 -3.57
N PRO A 60 -14.60 -0.07 -4.47
CA PRO A 60 -14.62 -1.51 -4.28
C PRO A 60 -13.22 -2.12 -4.03
N SER A 61 -12.17 -1.45 -4.51
CA SER A 61 -10.78 -1.83 -4.32
C SER A 61 -10.32 -1.74 -2.85
N ILE A 62 -10.95 -0.90 -2.01
CA ILE A 62 -10.66 -0.83 -0.56
C ILE A 62 -11.12 -2.11 0.13
N SER A 63 -12.37 -2.52 -0.15
CA SER A 63 -12.93 -3.76 0.41
C SER A 63 -12.08 -4.98 0.04
N GLN A 64 -11.48 -4.97 -1.15
CA GLN A 64 -10.53 -6.00 -1.58
C GLN A 64 -9.18 -5.86 -0.87
N ALA A 65 -8.63 -4.67 -0.72
CA ALA A 65 -7.36 -4.44 -0.02
C ALA A 65 -7.40 -4.88 1.45
N LEU A 66 -8.50 -4.61 2.16
CA LEU A 66 -8.72 -5.08 3.54
C LEU A 66 -8.75 -6.62 3.61
N ARG A 67 -9.40 -7.30 2.66
CA ARG A 67 -9.37 -8.77 2.57
C ARG A 67 -7.97 -9.32 2.27
N THR A 68 -7.15 -8.55 1.55
CA THR A 68 -5.79 -8.96 1.17
C THR A 68 -4.78 -8.80 2.31
N GLY A 69 -5.08 -7.98 3.32
CA GLY A 69 -4.32 -7.87 4.56
C GLY A 69 -4.00 -6.46 5.03
N ALA A 70 -4.52 -5.42 4.37
CA ALA A 70 -4.45 -4.06 4.88
C ALA A 70 -5.29 -3.87 6.15
N LYS A 71 -4.88 -2.93 7.01
CA LYS A 71 -5.62 -2.51 8.20
C LYS A 71 -6.20 -1.11 8.05
#